data_AF-A0A6A6IUN8-F1
#
_entry.id   AF-A0A6A6IUN8-F1
#
_cell.length_a   1.000
_cell.length_b   1.000
_cell.length_c   1.000
_cell.angle_alpha   90.00
_cell.angle_beta   90.00
_cell.angle_gamma   90.00
#
_symmetry.space_group_name_H-M   'P 1'
#
loop_
_entity.id
_entity.type
_entity.pdbx_description
1 polymer ?
#
loop_
_entity_poly.entity_id
_entity_poly.type
_entity_poly.pdbx_seq_one_letter_code
_entity_poly.pdbx_strand_id
1 'polypeptide(L)'
;MSNSESFSNALFCDNIGETFSDVRCCYINDQTTPTCRRNFNASGPTFTFGCNNGDCISECQKPTILYSSEIQDEPSTGNGQAPIQRFRTCVNVPAISGFATQGSLSEDTTAAVGRHIPSDSPDAALANVTNVVTECLTQTCKASRNPSACSGPCSAVNMLVSWTRPNIGGVNGCLNKLCTGGYESLPYADADVIGIGVFSSYILQCLLLMLLWLGLYCFSRSNRKHSSTLLSNPHERPSETVQGVKSSGDAPLESAGETITHQSILETCLLQFHISQCYFSATIQIASLAYGIFSEDMLLTVLLIPLSINGILPILFGMLLLNQRGKASLDITLLSVACWLLSSIVY
;
A
#
# COMPACT_ATOMS: atom_id res chain seq x y z
N MET A 1 0.32 -18.36 33.67
CA MET A 1 -1.15 -18.50 33.72
C MET A 1 -1.80 -17.76 34.89
N SER A 2 -1.11 -16.82 35.58
CA SER A 2 -1.63 -16.10 36.75
C SER A 2 -2.07 -14.64 36.51
N ASN A 3 -2.04 -14.15 35.26
CA ASN A 3 -2.36 -12.73 34.95
C ASN A 3 -3.76 -12.52 34.37
N SER A 4 -4.55 -13.57 34.13
CA SER A 4 -5.89 -13.46 33.53
C SER A 4 -6.96 -12.99 34.53
N GLU A 5 -6.78 -13.20 35.83
CA GLU A 5 -7.73 -12.73 36.85
C GLU A 5 -7.70 -11.20 37.03
N SER A 6 -6.63 -10.53 36.62
CA SER A 6 -6.42 -9.10 36.86
C SER A 6 -7.26 -8.17 35.98
N PHE A 7 -8.02 -8.68 34.99
CA PHE A 7 -8.76 -7.86 34.02
C PHE A 7 -10.27 -8.14 33.97
N SER A 8 -10.79 -9.09 34.75
CA SER A 8 -12.21 -9.46 34.74
C SER A 8 -13.16 -8.30 35.11
N ASN A 9 -12.68 -7.41 35.97
CA ASN A 9 -13.38 -6.24 36.49
C ASN A 9 -12.92 -4.92 35.83
N ALA A 10 -12.11 -4.99 34.77
CA ALA A 10 -11.66 -3.81 34.06
C ALA A 10 -12.82 -3.20 33.26
N LEU A 11 -13.07 -1.92 33.48
CA LEU A 11 -14.05 -1.11 32.75
C LEU A 11 -13.45 -0.58 31.44
N PHE A 12 -12.21 -0.09 31.50
CA PHE A 12 -11.48 0.43 30.34
C PHE A 12 -9.99 0.27 30.56
N CYS A 13 -9.27 -0.34 29.62
CA CYS A 13 -7.81 -0.39 29.65
C CYS A 13 -7.20 0.50 28.56
N ASP A 14 -6.27 1.37 28.96
CA ASP A 14 -5.38 2.08 28.06
C ASP A 14 -4.17 1.21 27.68
N ASN A 15 -3.41 1.65 26.68
CA ASN A 15 -2.15 1.01 26.26
C ASN A 15 -2.23 -0.48 25.88
N ILE A 16 -3.40 -0.93 25.42
CA ILE A 16 -3.56 -2.27 24.85
C ILE A 16 -2.62 -2.42 23.65
N GLY A 17 -1.81 -3.48 23.66
CA GLY A 17 -0.80 -3.82 22.66
C GLY A 17 0.64 -3.48 23.08
N GLU A 18 0.83 -2.72 24.16
CA GLU A 18 2.15 -2.48 24.76
C GLU A 18 2.59 -3.66 25.66
N THR A 19 3.66 -3.49 26.43
CA THR A 19 4.09 -4.54 27.37
C THR A 19 3.02 -4.74 28.46
N PHE A 20 2.88 -5.97 28.97
CA PHE A 20 1.88 -6.27 30.00
C PHE A 20 2.03 -5.42 31.28
N SER A 21 3.22 -4.88 31.55
CA SER A 21 3.48 -3.97 32.68
C SER A 21 2.93 -2.56 32.47
N ASP A 22 2.63 -2.17 31.22
CA ASP A 22 2.26 -0.79 30.85
C ASP A 22 0.76 -0.59 30.63
N VAL A 23 -0.02 -1.68 30.61
CA VAL A 23 -1.49 -1.62 30.49
C VAL A 23 -2.07 -1.05 31.78
N ARG A 24 -2.73 0.12 31.70
CA ARG A 24 -3.39 0.72 32.87
C ARG A 24 -4.89 0.64 32.66
N CYS A 25 -5.58 0.06 33.64
CA CYS A 25 -7.01 -0.12 33.57
C CYS A 25 -7.73 0.74 34.60
N CYS A 26 -8.87 1.27 34.17
CA CYS A 26 -9.96 1.69 35.00
C CYS A 26 -10.75 0.45 35.43
N TYR A 27 -11.08 0.34 36.72
CA TYR A 27 -11.79 -0.81 37.28
C TYR A 27 -13.13 -0.41 37.88
N ILE A 28 -14.10 -1.33 37.85
CA ILE A 28 -15.45 -1.06 38.35
C ILE A 28 -15.48 -0.75 39.85
N ASN A 29 -14.60 -1.40 40.63
CA ASN A 29 -14.49 -1.25 42.08
C ASN A 29 -13.74 0.02 42.52
N ASP A 30 -12.98 0.66 41.62
CA ASP A 30 -12.32 1.94 41.88
C ASP A 30 -12.30 2.80 40.61
N GLN A 31 -13.35 3.60 40.46
CA GLN A 31 -13.50 4.55 39.35
C GLN A 31 -12.82 5.89 39.60
N THR A 32 -12.12 6.06 40.73
CA THR A 32 -11.44 7.32 41.11
C THR A 32 -10.01 7.43 40.57
N THR A 33 -9.51 6.33 40.01
CA THR A 33 -8.13 6.27 39.47
C THR A 33 -7.90 7.33 38.40
N PRO A 34 -6.65 7.81 38.23
CA PRO A 34 -6.30 8.76 37.17
C PRO A 34 -6.66 8.25 35.76
N THR A 35 -6.61 6.93 35.55
CA THR A 35 -6.99 6.29 34.27
C THR A 35 -8.49 6.44 34.01
N CYS A 36 -9.34 6.18 35.01
CA CYS A 36 -10.80 6.40 34.87
C CYS A 36 -11.11 7.86 34.58
N ARG A 37 -10.60 8.79 35.41
CA ARG A 37 -10.86 10.23 35.26
C ARG A 37 -10.40 10.78 33.91
N ARG A 38 -9.31 10.27 33.34
CA ARG A 38 -8.82 10.70 32.03
C ARG A 38 -9.71 10.24 30.88
N ASN A 39 -10.13 8.97 30.91
CA ASN A 39 -10.85 8.35 29.80
C ASN A 39 -12.37 8.67 29.83
N PHE A 40 -12.94 8.86 31.02
CA PHE A 40 -14.38 9.17 31.20
C PHE A 40 -14.64 10.66 31.50
N ASN A 41 -13.69 11.54 31.26
CA ASN A 41 -13.95 12.98 31.26
C ASN A 41 -14.93 13.33 30.12
N ALA A 42 -15.82 14.30 30.33
CA ALA A 42 -16.77 14.77 29.32
C ALA A 42 -16.10 15.32 28.04
N SER A 43 -14.84 15.76 28.13
CA SER A 43 -13.99 16.16 27.00
C SER A 43 -12.83 15.18 26.75
N GLY A 44 -12.94 13.96 27.27
CA GLY A 44 -11.92 12.92 27.16
C GLY A 44 -11.76 12.42 25.73
N PRO A 45 -10.53 12.03 25.32
CA PRO A 45 -10.24 11.60 23.96
C PRO A 45 -10.90 10.26 23.59
N THR A 46 -11.27 9.45 24.58
CA THR A 46 -11.72 8.06 24.40
C THR A 46 -12.92 7.98 23.45
N PHE A 47 -14.00 8.70 23.74
CA PHE A 47 -15.18 8.64 22.88
C PHE A 47 -15.11 9.64 21.73
N THR A 48 -14.53 10.83 21.95
CA THR A 48 -14.44 11.87 20.92
C THR A 48 -13.58 11.46 19.73
N PHE A 49 -12.49 10.72 19.93
CA PHE A 49 -11.64 10.20 18.85
C PHE A 49 -11.82 8.69 18.61
N GLY A 50 -12.55 8.00 19.48
CA GLY A 50 -12.86 6.59 19.33
C GLY A 50 -14.13 6.32 18.52
N CYS A 51 -15.12 7.23 18.56
CA CYS A 51 -16.44 7.07 17.96
C CYS A 51 -16.99 8.41 17.45
N ASN A 52 -16.67 8.79 16.22
CA ASN A 52 -16.88 10.16 15.72
C ASN A 52 -18.36 10.54 15.56
N ASN A 53 -19.24 9.59 15.24
CA ASN A 53 -20.68 9.82 15.07
C ASN A 53 -21.45 9.78 16.40
N GLY A 54 -20.77 9.57 17.53
CA GLY A 54 -21.40 9.51 18.84
C GLY A 54 -22.16 8.21 19.13
N ASP A 55 -22.11 7.20 18.27
CA ASP A 55 -22.59 5.84 18.58
C ASP A 55 -21.46 4.85 18.40
N CYS A 56 -20.79 4.54 19.51
CA CYS A 56 -19.67 3.61 19.52
C CYS A 56 -20.03 2.20 19.08
N ILE A 57 -21.24 1.72 19.40
CA ILE A 57 -21.61 0.34 19.06
C ILE A 57 -21.80 0.23 17.56
N SER A 58 -22.48 1.19 16.94
CA SER A 58 -22.67 1.18 15.48
C SER A 58 -21.36 1.28 14.69
N GLU A 59 -20.37 2.01 15.21
CA GLU A 59 -19.07 2.18 14.57
C GLU A 59 -18.16 0.97 14.76
N CYS A 60 -18.08 0.45 15.98
CA CYS A 60 -17.22 -0.69 16.31
C CYS A 60 -17.66 -2.00 15.68
N GLN A 61 -18.89 -2.07 15.15
CA GLN A 61 -19.37 -3.19 14.32
C GLN A 61 -18.83 -3.17 12.90
N LYS A 62 -18.25 -2.05 12.44
CA LYS A 62 -17.78 -1.90 11.06
C LYS A 62 -16.28 -2.14 11.01
N PRO A 63 -15.80 -3.28 10.47
CA PRO A 63 -14.36 -3.57 10.39
C PRO A 63 -13.61 -2.49 9.59
N THR A 64 -14.26 -1.90 8.58
CA THR A 64 -13.67 -0.83 7.77
C THR A 64 -13.38 0.45 8.58
N ILE A 65 -14.13 0.75 9.64
CA ILE A 65 -13.90 1.93 10.48
C ILE A 65 -12.79 1.67 11.50
N LEU A 66 -12.83 0.48 12.11
CA LEU A 66 -11.89 0.09 13.15
C LEU A 66 -10.44 0.07 12.67
N TYR A 67 -10.23 -0.26 11.38
CA TYR A 67 -8.91 -0.46 10.78
C TYR A 67 -8.60 0.50 9.62
N SER A 68 -9.49 1.45 9.31
CA SER A 68 -9.13 2.50 8.35
C SER A 68 -8.16 3.48 8.98
N SER A 69 -7.17 3.90 8.19
CA SER A 69 -6.51 5.16 8.45
C SER A 69 -7.55 6.28 8.35
N GLU A 70 -7.59 7.12 9.38
CA GLU A 70 -8.36 8.36 9.28
C GLU A 70 -7.68 9.27 8.26
N ILE A 71 -8.44 9.80 7.31
CA ILE A 71 -7.92 10.74 6.33
C ILE A 71 -7.44 11.96 7.12
N GLN A 72 -6.14 12.16 7.13
CA GLN A 72 -5.54 13.35 7.73
C GLN A 72 -5.44 14.38 6.62
N ASP A 73 -6.28 15.40 6.70
CA ASP A 73 -6.31 16.50 5.73
C ASP A 73 -4.99 17.28 5.71
N GLU A 74 -4.15 17.13 6.74
CA GLU A 74 -2.82 17.73 6.81
C GLU A 74 -1.70 16.71 6.52
N PRO A 75 -0.92 16.88 5.43
CA PRO A 75 0.09 15.92 4.98
C PRO A 75 1.35 15.81 5.87
N SER A 76 1.38 16.47 7.03
CA SER A 76 2.58 16.53 7.91
C SER A 76 2.35 16.10 9.36
N THR A 77 1.12 15.74 9.75
CA THR A 77 0.74 15.54 11.17
C THR A 77 0.17 14.15 11.46
N GLY A 78 0.45 13.19 10.58
CA GLY A 78 -0.01 11.83 10.74
C GLY A 78 0.75 11.00 11.76
N ASN A 79 0.26 10.95 12.99
CA ASN A 79 0.90 10.23 14.10
C ASN A 79 0.31 8.82 14.36
N GLY A 80 -0.64 8.36 13.53
CA GLY A 80 -1.29 7.05 13.66
C GLY A 80 -2.14 6.86 14.93
N GLN A 81 -2.37 7.91 15.73
CA GLN A 81 -3.06 7.79 17.02
C GLN A 81 -4.55 7.51 16.88
N ALA A 82 -5.20 8.03 15.84
CA ALA A 82 -6.62 7.83 15.60
C ALA A 82 -7.05 6.35 15.54
N PRO A 83 -6.47 5.51 14.65
CA PRO A 83 -6.84 4.08 14.60
C PRO A 83 -6.50 3.35 15.90
N ILE A 84 -5.42 3.74 16.60
CA ILE A 84 -5.08 3.20 17.93
C ILE A 84 -6.19 3.52 18.94
N GLN A 85 -6.69 4.76 18.96
CA GLN A 85 -7.74 5.16 19.90
C GLN A 85 -9.10 4.53 19.57
N ARG A 86 -9.47 4.43 18.29
CA ARG A 86 -10.66 3.69 17.85
C ARG A 86 -10.61 2.24 18.28
N PHE A 87 -9.49 1.57 18.00
CA PHE A 87 -9.29 0.19 18.43
C PHE A 87 -9.44 0.05 19.94
N ARG A 88 -8.69 0.85 20.73
CA ARG A 88 -8.77 0.84 22.20
C ARG A 88 -10.20 1.07 22.69
N THR A 89 -10.94 1.99 22.08
CA THR A 89 -12.33 2.26 22.46
C THR A 89 -13.21 1.05 22.17
N CYS A 90 -13.18 0.53 20.95
CA CYS A 90 -14.02 -0.60 20.53
C CYS A 90 -13.76 -1.89 21.30
N VAL A 91 -12.51 -2.16 21.70
CA VAL A 91 -12.20 -3.32 22.57
C VAL A 91 -12.87 -3.19 23.94
N ASN A 92 -13.02 -1.98 24.47
CA ASN A 92 -13.59 -1.75 25.80
C ASN A 92 -15.12 -1.53 25.79
N VAL A 93 -15.72 -1.14 24.66
CA VAL A 93 -17.17 -0.86 24.52
C VAL A 93 -18.07 -1.97 25.10
N PRO A 94 -17.84 -3.27 24.83
CA PRO A 94 -18.72 -4.30 25.35
C PRO A 94 -18.68 -4.44 26.88
N ALA A 95 -17.51 -4.23 27.49
CA ALA A 95 -17.39 -4.22 28.95
C ALA A 95 -18.10 -2.99 29.55
N ILE A 96 -17.91 -1.82 28.96
CA ILE A 96 -18.57 -0.57 29.38
C ILE A 96 -20.09 -0.71 29.32
N SER A 97 -20.63 -1.19 28.20
CA SER A 97 -22.06 -1.41 28.01
C SER A 97 -22.62 -2.42 29.03
N GLY A 98 -21.91 -3.52 29.26
CA GLY A 98 -22.30 -4.53 30.25
C GLY A 98 -22.36 -4.00 31.69
N PHE A 99 -21.43 -3.15 32.09
CA PHE A 99 -21.47 -2.53 33.43
C PHE A 99 -22.46 -1.38 33.53
N ALA A 100 -22.72 -0.66 32.44
CA ALA A 100 -23.74 0.40 32.37
C ALA A 100 -25.14 -0.18 32.57
N THR A 101 -25.48 -1.28 31.88
CA THR A 101 -26.77 -1.97 32.00
C THR A 101 -27.01 -2.54 33.40
N GLN A 102 -25.94 -2.93 34.09
CA GLN A 102 -25.97 -3.41 35.47
C GLN A 102 -26.06 -2.27 36.51
N GLY A 103 -26.03 -0.99 36.09
CA GLY A 103 -26.05 0.15 37.00
C GLY A 103 -24.83 0.22 37.92
N SER A 104 -23.70 -0.33 37.51
CA SER A 104 -22.47 -0.41 38.33
C SER A 104 -21.51 0.77 38.14
N LEU A 105 -21.84 1.69 37.23
CA LEU A 105 -21.03 2.87 36.93
C LEU A 105 -21.31 4.02 37.92
N SER A 106 -20.29 4.81 38.22
CA SER A 106 -20.46 6.07 38.95
C SER A 106 -21.30 7.07 38.13
N GLU A 107 -21.91 8.07 38.79
CA GLU A 107 -22.75 9.06 38.10
C GLU A 107 -21.99 9.80 36.99
N ASP A 108 -20.77 10.25 37.27
CA ASP A 108 -19.90 10.93 36.30
C ASP A 108 -19.61 10.04 35.07
N THR A 109 -19.27 8.77 35.32
CA THR A 109 -18.97 7.80 34.27
C THR A 109 -20.21 7.46 33.45
N THR A 110 -21.36 7.31 34.12
CA THR A 110 -22.66 7.07 33.47
C THR A 110 -23.02 8.22 32.53
N ALA A 111 -22.82 9.46 32.96
CA ALA A 111 -23.09 10.65 32.15
C ALA A 111 -22.17 10.75 30.91
N ALA A 112 -20.90 10.35 31.04
CA ALA A 112 -19.96 10.31 29.92
C ALA A 112 -20.31 9.18 28.94
N VAL A 113 -20.61 7.98 29.44
CA VAL A 113 -20.93 6.79 28.64
C VAL A 113 -22.26 6.95 27.91
N GLY A 114 -23.30 7.45 28.59
CA GLY A 114 -24.66 7.54 28.05
C GLY A 114 -24.82 8.45 26.83
N ARG A 115 -23.82 9.31 26.54
CA ARG A 115 -23.78 10.12 25.30
C ARG A 115 -23.34 9.33 24.08
N HIS A 116 -22.63 8.22 24.29
CA HIS A 116 -21.90 7.50 23.24
C HIS A 116 -22.27 6.03 23.09
N ILE A 117 -22.84 5.44 24.14
CA ILE A 117 -23.22 4.03 24.20
C ILE A 117 -24.68 3.96 24.66
N PRO A 118 -25.61 3.51 23.79
CA PRO A 118 -27.00 3.31 24.18
C PRO A 118 -27.16 2.31 25.32
N SER A 119 -28.00 2.64 26.31
CA SER A 119 -28.25 1.82 27.51
C SER A 119 -29.01 0.53 27.21
N ASP A 120 -29.66 0.42 26.06
CA ASP A 120 -30.53 -0.69 25.63
C ASP A 120 -29.91 -1.52 24.50
N SER A 121 -28.59 -1.53 24.42
CA SER A 121 -27.86 -2.21 23.36
C SER A 121 -28.10 -3.73 23.41
N PRO A 122 -28.58 -4.36 22.31
CA PRO A 122 -28.86 -5.79 22.30
C PRO A 122 -27.55 -6.59 22.37
N ASP A 123 -27.56 -7.74 23.05
CA ASP A 123 -26.37 -8.58 23.19
C ASP A 123 -25.77 -8.98 21.82
N ALA A 124 -26.61 -9.16 20.80
CA ALA A 124 -26.17 -9.43 19.43
C ALA A 124 -25.28 -8.32 18.87
N ALA A 125 -25.54 -7.06 19.21
CA ALA A 125 -24.73 -5.91 18.81
C ALA A 125 -23.35 -5.92 19.49
N LEU A 126 -23.32 -6.24 20.79
CA LEU A 126 -22.08 -6.35 21.57
C LEU A 126 -21.23 -7.55 21.12
N ALA A 127 -21.90 -8.65 20.78
CA ALA A 127 -21.26 -9.82 20.19
C ALA A 127 -20.61 -9.50 18.84
N ASN A 128 -21.29 -8.72 18.00
CA ASN A 128 -20.73 -8.31 16.73
C ASN A 128 -19.49 -7.42 16.90
N VAL A 129 -19.50 -6.45 17.82
CA VAL A 129 -18.30 -5.66 18.17
C VAL A 129 -17.16 -6.58 18.63
N THR A 130 -17.47 -7.52 19.53
CA THR A 130 -16.49 -8.48 20.08
C THR A 130 -15.90 -9.36 18.98
N ASN A 131 -16.73 -9.82 18.04
CA ASN A 131 -16.31 -10.61 16.89
C ASN A 131 -15.41 -9.79 15.95
N VAL A 132 -15.76 -8.55 15.64
CA VAL A 132 -14.97 -7.69 14.74
C VAL A 132 -13.56 -7.42 15.31
N VAL A 133 -13.45 -7.21 16.63
CA VAL A 133 -12.16 -7.07 17.32
C VAL A 133 -11.34 -8.36 17.23
N THR A 134 -11.95 -9.50 17.60
CA THR A 134 -11.23 -10.77 17.71
C THR A 134 -10.90 -11.40 16.36
N GLU A 135 -11.81 -11.29 15.39
CA GLU A 135 -11.61 -11.77 14.03
C GLU A 135 -10.44 -11.06 13.38
N CYS A 136 -10.34 -9.73 13.47
CA CYS A 136 -9.22 -9.02 12.86
C CYS A 136 -7.87 -9.46 13.40
N LEU A 137 -7.73 -9.58 14.73
CA LEU A 137 -6.49 -10.04 15.34
C LEU A 137 -6.16 -11.48 14.93
N THR A 138 -7.18 -12.34 14.87
CA THR A 138 -7.04 -13.72 14.39
C THR A 138 -6.61 -13.76 12.93
N GLN A 139 -7.23 -12.96 12.06
CA GLN A 139 -6.92 -12.89 10.63
C GLN A 139 -5.54 -12.29 10.39
N THR A 140 -5.16 -11.26 11.14
CA THR A 140 -3.81 -10.67 11.09
C THR A 140 -2.76 -11.70 11.47
N CYS A 141 -3.01 -12.49 12.52
CA CYS A 141 -2.14 -13.60 12.88
C CYS A 141 -2.08 -14.69 11.79
N LYS A 142 -3.22 -15.06 11.19
CA LYS A 142 -3.26 -16.02 10.07
C LYS A 142 -2.48 -15.53 8.85
N ALA A 143 -2.49 -14.22 8.60
CA ALA A 143 -1.77 -13.58 7.51
C ALA A 143 -0.31 -13.24 7.86
N SER A 144 0.11 -13.44 9.12
CA SER A 144 1.49 -13.21 9.53
C SER A 144 2.44 -14.22 8.87
N ARG A 145 3.73 -13.89 8.80
CA ARG A 145 4.74 -14.77 8.21
C ARG A 145 4.87 -16.11 8.94
N ASN A 146 4.66 -16.11 10.26
CA ASN A 146 4.63 -17.33 11.05
C ASN A 146 3.34 -17.40 11.90
N PRO A 147 2.22 -17.87 11.31
CA PRO A 147 0.94 -17.94 12.01
C PRO A 147 1.01 -18.79 13.27
N SER A 148 1.88 -19.79 13.30
CA SER A 148 2.04 -20.66 14.47
C SER A 148 2.53 -19.90 15.70
N ALA A 149 3.38 -18.87 15.50
CA ALA A 149 3.96 -18.07 16.58
C ALA A 149 2.91 -17.22 17.33
N CYS A 150 1.83 -16.82 16.67
CA CYS A 150 0.75 -16.02 17.26
C CYS A 150 -0.56 -16.80 17.44
N SER A 151 -0.69 -18.02 16.90
CA SER A 151 -1.93 -18.80 16.91
C SER A 151 -2.50 -19.06 18.31
N GLY A 152 -1.63 -19.30 19.29
CA GLY A 152 -2.03 -19.45 20.69
C GLY A 152 -2.60 -18.14 21.24
N PRO A 153 -1.79 -17.08 21.41
CA PRO A 153 -2.24 -15.80 21.95
C PRO A 153 -3.45 -15.18 21.21
N CYS A 154 -3.48 -15.30 19.89
CA CYS A 154 -4.53 -14.76 19.03
C CYS A 154 -5.68 -15.73 18.74
N SER A 155 -5.82 -16.81 19.51
CA SER A 155 -6.99 -17.68 19.41
C SER A 155 -8.21 -17.04 20.06
N ALA A 156 -9.40 -17.27 19.48
CA ALA A 156 -10.66 -16.78 20.04
C ALA A 156 -10.86 -17.21 21.50
N VAL A 157 -10.43 -18.42 21.87
CA VAL A 157 -10.52 -18.95 23.24
C VAL A 157 -9.71 -18.11 24.23
N ASN A 158 -8.58 -17.54 23.81
CA ASN A 158 -7.78 -16.66 24.67
C ASN A 158 -8.32 -15.22 24.68
N MET A 159 -8.88 -14.75 23.56
CA MET A 159 -9.34 -13.36 23.40
C MET A 159 -10.78 -13.10 23.85
N LEU A 160 -11.54 -14.12 24.25
CA LEU A 160 -12.93 -13.99 24.68
C LEU A 160 -13.10 -14.45 26.14
N VAL A 161 -13.83 -13.67 26.94
CA VAL A 161 -14.36 -14.14 28.24
C VAL A 161 -15.74 -14.73 28.03
N SER A 162 -16.56 -14.06 27.22
CA SER A 162 -17.87 -14.50 26.77
C SER A 162 -18.06 -14.10 25.30
N TRP A 163 -19.16 -14.55 24.69
CA TRP A 163 -19.52 -14.19 23.33
C TRP A 163 -19.85 -12.69 23.15
N THR A 164 -20.10 -11.96 24.24
CA THR A 164 -20.33 -10.50 24.25
C THR A 164 -19.17 -9.69 24.85
N ARG A 165 -18.13 -10.34 25.40
CA ARG A 165 -17.05 -9.64 26.11
C ARG A 165 -15.67 -10.17 25.72
N PRO A 166 -14.78 -9.31 25.19
CA PRO A 166 -13.40 -9.69 24.97
C PRO A 166 -12.64 -9.86 26.30
N ASN A 167 -11.68 -10.77 26.30
CA ASN A 167 -10.66 -10.89 27.34
C ASN A 167 -9.55 -9.90 27.03
N ILE A 168 -9.54 -8.76 27.72
CA ILE A 168 -8.55 -7.69 27.49
C ILE A 168 -7.12 -8.19 27.64
N GLY A 169 -6.85 -9.07 28.62
CA GLY A 169 -5.52 -9.67 28.78
C GLY A 169 -5.12 -10.55 27.60
N GLY A 170 -6.08 -11.29 27.04
CA GLY A 170 -5.89 -12.10 25.83
C GLY A 170 -5.67 -11.24 24.58
N VAL A 171 -6.50 -10.21 24.39
CA VAL A 171 -6.36 -9.22 23.30
C VAL A 171 -5.01 -8.52 23.38
N ASN A 172 -4.59 -8.07 24.56
CA ASN A 172 -3.27 -7.48 24.79
C ASN A 172 -2.15 -8.47 24.48
N GLY A 173 -2.28 -9.73 24.89
CA GLY A 173 -1.28 -10.77 24.61
C GLY A 173 -1.16 -11.07 23.12
N CYS A 174 -2.27 -11.12 22.40
CA CYS A 174 -2.26 -11.25 20.95
C CYS A 174 -1.58 -10.06 20.27
N LEU A 175 -2.01 -8.83 20.58
CA LEU A 175 -1.43 -7.62 20.02
C LEU A 175 0.06 -7.48 20.34
N ASN A 176 0.44 -7.73 21.59
CA ASN A 176 1.84 -7.71 22.00
C ASN A 176 2.66 -8.71 21.15
N LYS A 177 2.16 -9.93 20.96
CA LYS A 177 2.84 -10.92 20.10
C LYS A 177 2.91 -10.49 18.63
N LEU A 178 1.86 -9.85 18.10
CA LEU A 178 1.83 -9.30 16.75
C LEU A 178 2.80 -8.13 16.56
N CYS A 179 2.91 -7.24 17.55
CA CYS A 179 3.71 -6.02 17.49
C CYS A 179 5.19 -6.24 17.85
N THR A 180 5.50 -7.14 18.79
CA THR A 180 6.89 -7.39 19.25
C THR A 180 7.50 -8.65 18.67
N GLY A 181 6.76 -9.44 17.88
CA GLY A 181 7.27 -10.65 17.24
C GLY A 181 8.24 -10.40 16.08
N GLY A 182 8.52 -9.14 15.75
CA GLY A 182 9.52 -8.76 14.76
C GLY A 182 9.17 -9.26 13.36
N TYR A 183 10.12 -9.95 12.73
CA TYR A 183 9.95 -10.44 11.36
C TYR A 183 8.85 -11.50 11.23
N GLU A 184 8.57 -12.25 12.30
CA GLU A 184 7.64 -13.38 12.27
C GLU A 184 6.16 -12.98 12.33
N SER A 185 5.86 -11.79 12.87
CA SER A 185 4.52 -11.46 13.36
C SER A 185 3.74 -10.49 12.49
N LEU A 186 4.41 -9.74 11.62
CA LEU A 186 3.76 -8.85 10.66
C LEU A 186 3.52 -9.58 9.34
N PRO A 187 2.38 -9.38 8.68
CA PRO A 187 2.17 -9.85 7.32
C PRO A 187 3.21 -9.21 6.39
N TYR A 188 3.46 -9.83 5.23
CA TYR A 188 4.20 -9.18 4.16
C TYR A 188 3.54 -7.82 3.86
N ALA A 189 4.30 -6.73 3.97
CA ALA A 189 3.79 -5.39 3.73
C ALA A 189 3.13 -5.27 2.34
N ASP A 190 1.95 -4.68 2.28
CA ASP A 190 1.19 -4.27 1.11
C ASP A 190 1.03 -5.19 -0.11
N ALA A 191 -0.24 -5.47 -0.38
CA ALA A 191 -0.76 -5.93 -1.66
C ALA A 191 -0.45 -4.96 -2.82
N ASP A 192 0.22 -3.82 -2.60
CA ASP A 192 0.60 -2.89 -3.66
C ASP A 192 1.70 -3.43 -4.57
N VAL A 193 2.63 -4.25 -4.05
CA VAL A 193 3.72 -4.81 -4.88
C VAL A 193 3.22 -5.93 -5.80
N ILE A 194 2.14 -6.60 -5.41
CA ILE A 194 1.52 -7.72 -6.14
C ILE A 194 0.02 -7.40 -6.37
N GLY A 195 -0.27 -6.12 -6.58
CA GLY A 195 -1.64 -5.61 -6.66
C GLY A 195 -2.18 -5.51 -8.07
N ILE A 196 -3.50 -5.32 -8.17
CA ILE A 196 -4.16 -5.06 -9.45
C ILE A 196 -3.61 -3.79 -10.14
N GLY A 197 -3.10 -2.83 -9.36
CA GLY A 197 -2.45 -1.62 -9.88
C GLY A 197 -1.15 -1.91 -10.62
N VAL A 198 -0.30 -2.78 -10.08
CA VAL A 198 0.94 -3.23 -10.74
C VAL A 198 0.62 -4.01 -12.01
N PHE A 199 -0.35 -4.93 -11.95
CA PHE A 199 -0.81 -5.67 -13.12
C PHE A 199 -1.36 -4.75 -14.22
N SER A 200 -2.20 -3.78 -13.86
CA SER A 200 -2.76 -2.80 -14.79
C SER A 200 -1.67 -1.92 -15.42
N SER A 201 -0.64 -1.56 -14.63
CA SER A 201 0.51 -0.80 -15.10
C SER A 201 1.30 -1.56 -16.16
N TYR A 202 1.49 -2.88 -16.00
CA TYR A 202 2.14 -3.70 -17.01
C TYR A 202 1.35 -3.79 -18.31
N ILE A 203 0.03 -3.99 -18.24
CA ILE A 203 -0.82 -4.01 -19.45
C ILE A 203 -0.72 -2.66 -20.18
N LEU A 204 -0.81 -1.55 -19.45
CA LEU A 204 -0.69 -0.21 -20.02
C LEU A 204 0.68 -0.01 -20.67
N GLN A 205 1.74 -0.48 -20.02
CA GLN A 205 3.10 -0.40 -20.56
C GLN A 205 3.26 -1.17 -21.87
N CYS A 206 2.74 -2.40 -21.94
CA CYS A 206 2.72 -3.20 -23.17
C CYS A 206 1.94 -2.50 -24.30
N LEU A 207 0.76 -1.95 -23.99
CA LEU A 207 -0.06 -1.22 -24.97
C LEU A 207 0.65 0.02 -25.51
N LEU A 208 1.26 0.82 -24.63
CA LEU A 208 2.02 2.01 -25.03
C LEU A 208 3.22 1.66 -25.92
N LEU A 209 3.94 0.59 -25.59
CA LEU A 209 5.06 0.10 -26.39
C LEU A 209 4.62 -0.32 -27.79
N MET A 210 3.48 -1.02 -27.91
CA MET A 210 2.88 -1.40 -29.18
C MET A 210 2.45 -0.19 -30.01
N LEU A 211 1.88 0.84 -29.37
CA LEU A 211 1.51 2.10 -30.03
C LEU A 211 2.74 2.85 -30.54
N LEU A 212 3.81 2.94 -29.74
CA LEU A 212 5.08 3.56 -30.14
C LEU A 212 5.71 2.83 -31.32
N TRP A 213 5.70 1.49 -31.28
CA TRP A 213 6.17 0.66 -32.38
C TRP A 213 5.39 0.92 -33.68
N LEU A 214 4.06 0.89 -33.60
CA LEU A 214 3.19 1.15 -34.75
C LEU A 214 3.41 2.55 -35.30
N GLY A 215 3.52 3.56 -34.43
CA GLY A 215 3.83 4.94 -34.80
C GLY A 215 5.15 5.02 -35.59
N LEU A 216 6.23 4.49 -35.03
CA LEU A 216 7.54 4.46 -35.69
C LEU A 216 7.53 3.70 -37.03
N TYR A 217 6.76 2.61 -37.11
CA TYR A 217 6.57 1.87 -38.35
C TYR A 217 5.84 2.71 -39.41
N CYS A 218 4.70 3.31 -39.06
CA CYS A 218 3.90 4.16 -39.95
C CYS A 218 4.70 5.37 -40.46
N PHE A 219 5.41 6.09 -39.58
CA PHE A 219 6.24 7.23 -39.98
C PHE A 219 7.39 6.81 -40.91
N SER A 220 8.07 5.70 -40.62
CA SER A 220 9.15 5.21 -41.49
C SER A 220 8.65 4.84 -42.89
N ARG A 221 7.44 4.27 -42.99
CA ARG A 221 6.82 3.92 -44.27
C ARG A 221 6.33 5.15 -45.03
N SER A 222 5.80 6.15 -44.33
CA SER A 222 5.37 7.42 -44.93
C SER A 222 6.56 8.19 -45.51
N ASN A 223 7.68 8.30 -44.76
CA ASN A 223 8.89 8.97 -45.22
C ASN A 223 9.51 8.28 -46.45
N ARG A 224 9.49 6.93 -46.50
CA ARG A 224 9.93 6.19 -47.70
C ARG A 224 9.09 6.51 -48.94
N LYS A 225 7.76 6.64 -48.78
CA LYS A 225 6.87 7.02 -49.90
C LYS A 225 7.09 8.46 -50.35
N HIS A 226 7.26 9.40 -49.44
CA HIS A 226 7.48 10.80 -49.81
C HIS A 226 8.82 11.00 -50.53
N SER A 227 9.86 10.29 -50.11
CA SER A 227 11.17 10.34 -50.77
C SER A 227 11.17 9.74 -52.18
N SER A 228 10.33 8.73 -52.48
CA SER A 228 10.24 8.19 -53.84
C SER A 228 9.53 9.13 -54.80
N THR A 229 8.62 9.98 -54.32
CA THR A 229 7.89 10.94 -55.17
C THR A 229 8.77 12.14 -55.56
N LEU A 230 9.71 12.57 -54.72
CA LEU A 230 10.63 13.67 -55.02
C LEU A 230 11.76 13.31 -56.00
N LEU A 231 12.13 12.03 -56.09
CA LEU A 231 13.14 11.54 -57.05
C LEU A 231 12.57 11.25 -58.45
N SER A 232 11.27 11.46 -58.67
CA SER A 232 10.59 11.13 -59.93
C SER A 232 10.24 12.35 -60.80
N ASN A 233 10.95 13.48 -60.66
CA ASN A 233 10.92 14.58 -61.63
C ASN A 233 12.22 14.61 -62.48
N PRO A 234 12.32 13.80 -63.56
CA PRO A 234 13.41 13.87 -64.51
C PRO A 234 13.07 14.88 -65.61
N HIS A 235 13.00 16.18 -65.28
CA HIS A 235 12.98 17.22 -66.33
C HIS A 235 13.28 18.60 -65.75
N GLU A 236 14.55 18.96 -65.70
CA GLU A 236 15.01 20.28 -66.18
C GLU A 236 16.53 20.29 -66.32
N ARG A 237 16.98 20.21 -67.58
CA ARG A 237 18.27 20.75 -68.03
C ARG A 237 18.21 22.28 -67.85
N PRO A 238 19.32 22.91 -67.48
CA PRO A 238 20.06 23.60 -68.55
C PRO A 238 21.58 23.40 -68.48
N SER A 239 22.16 23.30 -69.67
CA SER A 239 23.57 23.59 -69.94
C SER A 239 23.91 25.03 -69.51
N GLU A 240 25.06 25.26 -68.89
CA GLU A 240 26.23 25.88 -69.54
C GLU A 240 27.40 26.08 -68.56
N THR A 241 28.56 25.68 -69.08
CA THR A 241 29.95 26.03 -68.77
C THR A 241 30.18 27.41 -68.14
N VAL A 242 31.10 27.52 -67.17
CA VAL A 242 32.29 28.42 -67.22
C VAL A 242 33.23 28.12 -66.02
N GLN A 243 34.53 28.14 -66.32
CA GLN A 243 35.69 27.93 -65.46
C GLN A 243 35.86 28.97 -64.33
N GLY A 244 36.37 28.48 -63.19
CA GLY A 244 37.50 29.06 -62.44
C GLY A 244 37.32 30.38 -61.68
N VAL A 245 37.61 30.37 -60.37
CA VAL A 245 38.48 31.33 -59.66
C VAL A 245 38.58 30.93 -58.17
N LYS A 246 39.81 30.92 -57.66
CA LYS A 246 40.20 30.88 -56.24
C LYS A 246 39.91 32.23 -55.57
N SER A 247 39.23 32.25 -54.42
CA SER A 247 39.34 33.28 -53.36
C SER A 247 38.56 32.75 -52.14
N SER A 248 39.20 32.37 -51.03
CA SER A 248 39.44 33.20 -49.84
C SER A 248 38.23 33.98 -49.33
N GLY A 249 37.81 33.69 -48.09
CA GLY A 249 37.03 34.60 -47.26
C GLY A 249 35.73 34.01 -46.72
N ASP A 250 35.71 33.88 -45.39
CA ASP A 250 34.53 33.93 -44.51
C ASP A 250 33.57 32.73 -44.48
N ALA A 251 33.74 31.94 -43.42
CA ALA A 251 32.72 31.05 -42.90
C ALA A 251 31.60 31.87 -42.24
N PRO A 252 30.34 31.75 -42.68
CA PRO A 252 29.21 32.02 -41.82
C PRO A 252 28.95 30.74 -41.01
N LEU A 253 29.01 30.91 -39.69
CA LEU A 253 28.59 29.94 -38.70
C LEU A 253 27.06 29.78 -38.81
N GLU A 254 26.57 29.00 -39.78
CA GLU A 254 25.16 28.60 -39.82
C GLU A 254 24.94 27.54 -38.75
N SER A 255 24.43 28.02 -37.61
CA SER A 255 23.63 27.24 -36.66
C SER A 255 22.48 26.59 -37.43
N ALA A 256 22.70 25.38 -37.94
CA ALA A 256 21.65 24.52 -38.47
C ALA A 256 20.68 24.23 -37.32
N GLY A 257 19.57 24.99 -37.28
CA GLY A 257 18.43 24.69 -36.44
C GLY A 257 17.95 23.29 -36.81
N GLU A 258 18.26 22.32 -35.96
CA GLU A 258 17.86 20.93 -36.11
C GLU A 258 16.33 20.90 -36.17
N THR A 259 15.78 20.71 -37.37
CA THR A 259 14.34 20.65 -37.56
C THR A 259 13.83 19.41 -36.83
N ILE A 260 13.17 19.63 -35.70
CA ILE A 260 12.60 18.57 -34.87
C ILE A 260 11.59 17.80 -35.72
N THR A 261 11.97 16.61 -36.16
CA THR A 261 11.07 15.73 -36.91
C THR A 261 10.19 14.97 -35.93
N HIS A 262 8.94 14.68 -36.31
CA HIS A 262 8.05 13.84 -35.47
C HIS A 262 8.68 12.48 -35.12
N GLN A 263 9.59 11.98 -35.97
CA GLN A 263 10.36 10.78 -35.70
C GLN A 263 11.33 10.95 -34.52
N SER A 264 12.06 12.07 -34.42
CA SER A 264 12.99 12.28 -33.30
C SER A 264 12.27 12.43 -31.95
N ILE A 265 11.05 13.00 -31.97
CA ILE A 265 10.18 13.05 -30.79
C ILE A 265 9.77 11.64 -30.35
N LEU A 266 9.33 10.79 -31.30
CA LEU A 266 8.95 9.41 -30.99
C LEU A 266 10.13 8.57 -30.49
N GLU A 267 11.32 8.76 -31.07
CA GLU A 267 12.55 8.09 -30.62
C GLU A 267 12.92 8.53 -29.19
N THR A 268 12.79 9.83 -28.87
CA THR A 268 13.03 10.35 -27.52
C THR A 268 12.00 9.83 -26.53
N CYS A 269 10.72 9.77 -26.94
CA CYS A 269 9.66 9.21 -26.12
C CYS A 269 9.90 7.73 -25.82
N LEU A 270 10.26 6.93 -26.84
CA LEU A 270 10.62 5.52 -26.68
C LEU A 270 11.79 5.34 -25.69
N LEU A 271 12.80 6.21 -25.77
CA LEU A 271 13.95 6.20 -24.87
C LEU A 271 13.55 6.41 -23.41
N GLN A 272 12.81 7.50 -23.14
CA GLN A 272 12.37 7.85 -21.79
C GLN A 272 11.39 6.81 -21.22
N PHE A 273 10.53 6.28 -22.07
CA PHE A 273 9.62 5.21 -21.71
C PHE A 273 10.37 3.94 -21.32
N HIS A 274 11.35 3.51 -22.10
CA HIS A 274 12.18 2.34 -21.79
C HIS A 274 12.97 2.50 -20.48
N ILE A 275 13.54 3.67 -20.23
CA ILE A 275 14.21 3.99 -18.95
C ILE A 275 13.22 3.86 -17.78
N SER A 276 12.03 4.43 -17.93
CA SER A 276 10.99 4.36 -16.90
C SER A 276 10.54 2.92 -16.62
N GLN A 277 10.40 2.10 -17.66
CA GLN A 277 10.09 0.67 -17.54
C GLN A 277 11.17 -0.10 -16.79
N CYS A 278 12.45 0.17 -17.08
CA CYS A 278 13.57 -0.45 -16.38
C CYS A 278 13.53 -0.13 -14.87
N TYR A 279 13.38 1.15 -14.51
CA TYR A 279 13.29 1.54 -13.10
C TYR A 279 12.07 0.93 -12.39
N PHE A 280 10.89 1.00 -13.03
CA PHE A 280 9.68 0.42 -12.49
C PHE A 280 9.83 -1.09 -12.24
N SER A 281 10.32 -1.82 -13.25
CA SER A 281 10.54 -3.28 -13.16
C SER A 281 11.60 -3.63 -12.10
N ALA A 282 12.72 -2.90 -12.04
CA ALA A 282 13.75 -3.11 -11.03
C ALA A 282 13.23 -2.88 -9.61
N THR A 283 12.44 -1.82 -9.38
CA THR A 283 11.88 -1.56 -8.05
C THR A 283 10.94 -2.67 -7.59
N ILE A 284 10.08 -3.19 -8.48
CA ILE A 284 9.19 -4.31 -8.17
C ILE A 284 10.00 -5.56 -7.88
N GLN A 285 11.01 -5.87 -8.68
CA GLN A 285 11.85 -7.05 -8.48
C GLN A 285 12.65 -7.00 -7.17
N ILE A 286 13.24 -5.85 -6.83
CA ILE A 286 13.91 -5.65 -5.53
C ILE A 286 12.91 -5.85 -4.40
N ALA A 287 11.71 -5.28 -4.53
CA ALA A 287 10.66 -5.46 -3.54
C ALA A 287 10.32 -6.96 -3.42
N SER A 288 10.07 -7.66 -4.53
CA SER A 288 9.80 -9.11 -4.57
C SER A 288 10.90 -9.95 -3.90
N LEU A 289 12.18 -9.62 -4.08
CA LEU A 289 13.27 -10.28 -3.34
C LEU A 289 13.21 -10.01 -1.84
N ALA A 290 12.96 -8.76 -1.46
CA ALA A 290 12.81 -8.38 -0.05
C ALA A 290 11.57 -9.05 0.60
N TYR A 291 10.56 -9.39 -0.20
CA TYR A 291 9.38 -10.15 0.22
C TYR A 291 9.66 -11.63 0.50
N GLY A 292 10.83 -12.18 0.17
CA GLY A 292 11.11 -13.59 0.48
C GLY A 292 10.18 -14.55 -0.26
N ILE A 293 10.00 -14.33 -1.56
CA ILE A 293 9.08 -15.04 -2.46
C ILE A 293 9.26 -16.57 -2.52
N PHE A 294 10.33 -17.07 -1.91
CA PHE A 294 10.68 -18.49 -1.82
C PHE A 294 9.81 -19.28 -0.82
N SER A 295 8.95 -18.60 -0.05
CA SER A 295 7.99 -19.21 0.87
C SER A 295 6.65 -19.44 0.16
N GLU A 296 6.43 -20.67 -0.27
CA GLU A 296 5.40 -21.14 -1.21
C GLU A 296 3.94 -20.79 -0.86
N ASP A 297 3.26 -20.11 -1.79
CA ASP A 297 1.81 -20.19 -2.00
C ASP A 297 1.56 -20.35 -3.51
N MET A 298 0.88 -21.43 -3.93
CA MET A 298 0.70 -21.76 -5.35
C MET A 298 -0.03 -20.63 -6.12
N LEU A 299 -0.90 -19.88 -5.43
CA LEU A 299 -1.59 -18.71 -5.97
C LEU A 299 -0.62 -17.56 -6.29
N LEU A 300 0.38 -17.35 -5.43
CA LEU A 300 1.41 -16.33 -5.61
C LEU A 300 2.25 -16.66 -6.84
N THR A 301 2.64 -17.93 -7.00
CA THR A 301 3.38 -18.41 -8.18
C THR A 301 2.60 -18.18 -9.47
N VAL A 302 1.30 -18.48 -9.50
CA VAL A 302 0.46 -18.26 -10.68
C VAL A 302 0.32 -16.78 -11.02
N LEU A 303 0.33 -15.88 -10.02
CA LEU A 303 0.27 -14.44 -10.22
C LEU A 303 1.62 -13.84 -10.67
N LEU A 304 2.73 -14.44 -10.21
CA LEU A 304 4.09 -14.03 -10.56
C LEU A 304 4.47 -14.37 -11.99
N ILE A 305 3.95 -15.46 -12.57
CA ILE A 305 4.27 -15.86 -13.96
C ILE A 305 3.83 -14.77 -14.98
N PRO A 306 2.60 -14.25 -14.96
CA PRO A 306 2.25 -13.11 -15.81
C PRO A 306 3.06 -11.86 -15.49
N LEU A 307 3.39 -11.62 -14.21
CA LEU A 307 4.18 -10.45 -13.78
C LEU A 307 5.61 -10.51 -14.32
N SER A 308 6.22 -11.71 -14.35
CA SER A 308 7.56 -11.94 -14.87
C SER A 308 7.62 -11.79 -16.38
N ILE A 309 6.68 -12.42 -17.09
CA ILE A 309 6.58 -12.33 -18.55
C ILE A 309 6.33 -10.88 -18.96
N ASN A 310 5.37 -10.20 -18.31
CA ASN A 310 5.05 -8.81 -18.64
C ASN A 310 6.09 -7.81 -18.10
N GLY A 311 6.94 -8.20 -17.15
CA GLY A 311 8.05 -7.37 -16.67
C GLY A 311 9.29 -7.39 -17.56
N ILE A 312 9.56 -8.53 -18.20
CA ILE A 312 10.74 -8.72 -19.07
C ILE A 312 10.43 -8.33 -20.52
N LEU A 313 9.26 -8.70 -21.02
CA LEU A 313 8.94 -8.58 -22.45
C LEU A 313 8.96 -7.12 -22.95
N PRO A 314 8.42 -6.12 -22.22
CA PRO A 314 8.50 -4.72 -22.65
C PRO A 314 9.92 -4.17 -22.66
N ILE A 315 10.75 -4.57 -21.70
CA ILE A 315 12.16 -4.16 -21.63
C ILE A 315 12.93 -4.72 -22.83
N LEU A 316 12.80 -6.02 -23.12
CA LEU A 316 13.47 -6.63 -24.27
C LEU A 316 13.00 -6.02 -25.58
N PHE A 317 11.69 -5.82 -25.74
CA PHE A 317 11.13 -5.26 -26.96
C PHE A 317 11.51 -3.77 -27.14
N GLY A 318 11.45 -2.96 -26.07
CA GLY A 318 11.93 -1.58 -26.08
C GLY A 318 13.40 -1.47 -26.47
N MET A 319 14.25 -2.34 -25.90
CA MET A 319 15.67 -2.40 -26.22
C MET A 319 15.91 -2.79 -27.69
N LEU A 320 15.17 -3.77 -28.22
CA LEU A 320 15.25 -4.14 -29.64
C LEU A 320 14.88 -2.97 -30.57
N LEU A 321 13.84 -2.21 -30.23
CA LEU A 321 13.45 -1.03 -31.02
C LEU A 321 14.48 0.08 -30.96
N LEU A 322 15.06 0.34 -29.79
CA LEU A 322 16.14 1.32 -29.65
C LEU A 322 17.38 0.92 -30.46
N ASN A 323 17.73 -0.37 -30.45
CA ASN A 323 18.86 -0.89 -31.21
C ASN A 323 18.62 -0.79 -32.73
N GLN A 324 17.43 -1.15 -33.22
CA GLN A 324 17.06 -1.00 -34.63
C GLN A 324 17.13 0.45 -35.14
N ARG A 325 16.99 1.43 -34.24
CA ARG A 325 17.08 2.86 -34.57
C ARG A 325 18.44 3.48 -34.27
N GLY A 326 19.41 2.70 -33.79
CA GLY A 326 20.74 3.21 -33.43
C GLY A 326 20.72 4.21 -32.27
N LYS A 327 19.67 4.17 -31.42
CA LYS A 327 19.52 5.04 -30.23
C LYS A 327 19.88 4.32 -28.93
N ALA A 328 20.31 3.07 -28.99
CA ALA A 328 20.78 2.32 -27.84
C ALA A 328 22.13 2.87 -27.37
N SER A 329 22.16 3.52 -26.20
CA SER A 329 23.41 3.86 -25.50
C SER A 329 23.90 2.69 -24.66
N LEU A 330 25.20 2.71 -24.31
CA LEU A 330 25.80 1.70 -23.44
C LEU A 330 25.12 1.69 -22.06
N ASP A 331 24.84 2.87 -21.50
CA ASP A 331 24.19 3.02 -20.19
C ASP A 331 22.82 2.33 -20.15
N ILE A 332 22.01 2.53 -21.21
CA ILE A 332 20.68 1.93 -21.30
C ILE A 332 20.78 0.42 -21.50
N THR A 333 21.76 -0.03 -22.29
CA THR A 333 22.03 -1.46 -22.47
C THR A 333 22.37 -2.10 -21.13
N LEU A 334 23.27 -1.48 -20.36
CA LEU A 334 23.68 -1.98 -19.05
C LEU A 334 22.52 -1.99 -18.06
N LEU A 335 21.70 -0.93 -18.03
CA LEU A 335 20.49 -0.87 -17.21
C LEU A 335 19.51 -1.99 -17.58
N SER A 336 19.30 -2.24 -18.87
CA SER A 336 18.39 -3.29 -19.36
C SER A 336 18.89 -4.69 -18.98
N VAL A 337 20.20 -4.94 -19.12
CA VAL A 337 20.82 -6.20 -18.72
C VAL A 337 20.74 -6.41 -17.21
N ALA A 338 20.97 -5.37 -16.41
CA ALA A 338 20.83 -5.44 -14.96
C ALA A 338 19.38 -5.77 -14.54
N CYS A 339 18.39 -5.11 -15.15
CA CYS A 339 16.97 -5.41 -14.92
C CYS A 339 16.60 -6.82 -15.38
N TRP A 340 17.16 -7.30 -16.49
CA TRP A 340 16.94 -8.66 -16.97
C TRP A 340 17.52 -9.71 -16.01
N LEU A 341 18.77 -9.53 -15.56
CA LEU A 341 19.42 -10.40 -14.58
C LEU A 341 18.63 -10.44 -13.27
N LEU A 342 18.23 -9.27 -12.76
CA LEU A 342 17.44 -9.17 -11.54
C LEU A 342 16.09 -9.89 -11.71
N SER A 343 15.46 -9.79 -12.88
CA SER A 343 14.23 -10.51 -13.19
C SER A 343 14.44 -12.02 -13.18
N SER A 344 15.53 -12.51 -13.78
CA SER A 344 15.89 -13.93 -13.79
C SER A 344 16.28 -14.48 -12.41
N ILE A 345 16.61 -13.62 -11.44
CA ILE A 345 16.86 -14.04 -10.05
C ILE A 345 15.54 -14.15 -9.28
N VAL A 346 14.58 -13.25 -9.55
CA VAL A 346 13.27 -13.23 -8.89
C VAL A 346 12.33 -14.34 -9.38
N TYR A 347 12.40 -14.65 -10.67
CA TYR A 347 11.46 -15.53 -11.38
C TYR A 347 12.16 -16.75 -11.95
#